data_AF-A0A9E4C6Y2-F1
#
_entry.id   AF-A0A9E4C6Y2-F1
#
_cell.length_a   1.000
_cell.length_b   1.000
_cell.length_c   1.000
_cell.angle_alpha   90.00
_cell.angle_beta   90.00
_cell.angle_gamma   90.00
#
_symmetry.space_group_name_H-M   'P 1'
#
loop_
_entity.id
_entity.type
_entity.pdbx_description
1 polymer ?
#
loop_
_entity_poly.entity_id
_entity_poly.type
_entity_poly.pdbx_seq_one_letter_code
_entity_poly.pdbx_strand_id
1 'polypeptide(L)'
;MGFLKNFFKSVFHEGAPALVHNSFEHVSGDDLEAHLGVAQYGRFRLTDAVRPSFDLKIVPEQGYRHDSYEDSQSKSRVPVLMAAVSGERLFEVFIDLIDPLGAELDVVLETSHDRQRN
;
A
#
# COMPACT_ATOMS: atom_id res chain seq x y z
N MET A 1 -24.52 0.33 -7.82
CA MET A 1 -23.92 0.41 -9.19
C MET A 1 -23.17 1.73 -9.50
N GLY A 2 -22.85 2.59 -8.53
CA GLY A 2 -22.17 3.89 -8.79
C GLY A 2 -20.71 3.99 -8.35
N PHE A 3 -20.29 3.14 -7.41
CA PHE A 3 -18.97 3.22 -6.78
C PHE A 3 -17.83 2.78 -7.72
N LEU A 4 -18.05 1.73 -8.50
CA LEU A 4 -17.04 1.16 -9.41
C LEU A 4 -16.71 2.10 -10.59
N LYS A 5 -17.67 2.87 -11.12
CA LYS A 5 -17.41 3.84 -12.21
C LYS A 5 -16.48 4.98 -11.79
N ASN A 6 -16.52 5.38 -10.52
CA ASN A 6 -15.71 6.48 -10.00
C ASN A 6 -14.27 6.03 -9.68
N PHE A 7 -14.07 4.77 -9.31
CA PHE A 7 -12.73 4.20 -9.07
C PHE A 7 -11.84 4.28 -10.32
N PHE A 8 -12.36 3.92 -11.49
CA PHE A 8 -11.60 4.01 -12.74
C PHE A 8 -11.12 5.44 -13.04
N LYS A 9 -11.86 6.48 -12.65
CA LYS A 9 -11.49 7.87 -12.94
C LYS A 9 -10.32 8.39 -12.08
N SER A 10 -10.11 7.81 -10.89
CA SER A 10 -9.06 8.22 -9.95
C SER A 10 -7.71 7.52 -10.15
N VAL A 11 -7.67 6.40 -10.88
CA VAL A 11 -6.42 5.67 -11.18
C VAL A 11 -5.61 6.36 -12.28
N PHE A 12 -6.23 7.27 -13.04
CA PHE A 12 -5.53 8.11 -14.02
C PHE A 12 -4.71 9.19 -13.30
N HIS A 13 -3.44 8.91 -13.03
CA HIS A 13 -2.46 9.94 -12.69
C HIS A 13 -2.20 10.82 -13.93
N GLU A 14 -2.51 12.11 -13.83
CA GLU A 14 -2.02 13.12 -14.78
C GLU A 14 -0.49 13.19 -14.68
N GLY A 15 0.21 12.57 -15.63
CA GLY A 15 1.67 12.64 -15.77
C GLY A 15 2.41 11.32 -16.01
N ALA A 16 1.76 10.16 -15.96
CA ALA A 16 2.40 8.90 -16.30
C ALA A 16 2.44 8.71 -17.84
N PRO A 17 3.58 8.36 -18.45
CA PRO A 17 3.66 8.11 -19.90
C PRO A 17 2.72 6.96 -20.28
N ALA A 18 1.87 7.23 -21.27
CA ALA A 18 0.89 6.31 -21.80
C ALA A 18 1.58 5.10 -22.46
N LEU A 19 1.72 4.00 -21.72
CA LEU A 19 1.81 2.61 -22.21
C LEU A 19 1.94 1.69 -20.99
N VAL A 20 0.87 1.57 -20.20
CA VAL A 20 0.71 0.45 -19.28
C VAL A 20 -0.55 -0.27 -19.74
N HIS A 21 -0.39 -1.45 -20.33
CA HIS A 21 -1.52 -2.36 -20.57
C HIS A 21 -2.28 -2.50 -19.25
N ASN A 22 -3.47 -1.91 -19.18
CA ASN A 22 -4.28 -1.92 -17.99
C ASN A 22 -4.94 -3.31 -17.91
N SER A 23 -4.48 -4.14 -16.97
CA SER A 23 -4.96 -5.51 -16.79
C SER A 23 -6.44 -5.59 -16.40
N PHE A 24 -7.09 -4.46 -16.13
CA PHE A 24 -8.53 -4.37 -15.84
C PHE A 24 -9.41 -4.09 -17.07
N GLU A 25 -8.86 -3.79 -18.27
CA GLU A 25 -9.67 -3.35 -19.42
C GLU A 25 -10.71 -4.38 -19.90
N HIS A 26 -10.46 -5.66 -19.69
CA HIS A 26 -11.28 -6.76 -20.21
C HIS A 26 -11.77 -7.72 -19.11
N VAL A 27 -11.70 -7.32 -17.83
CA VAL A 27 -12.09 -8.16 -16.70
C VAL A 27 -13.61 -8.05 -16.49
N SER A 28 -14.29 -9.19 -16.42
CA SER A 28 -15.72 -9.21 -16.13
C SER A 28 -16.02 -8.77 -14.69
N GLY A 29 -17.27 -8.41 -14.38
CA GLY A 29 -17.66 -8.06 -13.02
C GLY A 29 -17.41 -9.18 -12.01
N ASP A 30 -17.74 -10.42 -12.40
CA ASP A 30 -17.59 -11.61 -11.57
C ASP A 30 -16.11 -11.94 -11.32
N ASP A 31 -15.26 -11.81 -12.35
CA ASP A 31 -13.82 -12.02 -12.22
C ASP A 31 -13.17 -10.96 -11.31
N LEU A 32 -13.63 -9.71 -11.40
CA LEU A 32 -13.16 -8.63 -10.55
C LEU A 32 -13.56 -8.87 -9.09
N GLU A 33 -14.81 -9.26 -8.84
CA GLU A 33 -15.28 -9.59 -7.49
C GLU A 33 -14.47 -10.75 -6.88
N ALA A 34 -14.24 -11.80 -7.67
CA ALA A 34 -13.39 -12.92 -7.27
C ALA A 34 -11.96 -12.45 -6.93
N HIS A 35 -11.35 -11.59 -7.76
CA HIS A 35 -10.02 -11.02 -7.50
C HIS A 35 -9.97 -10.18 -6.23
N LEU A 36 -10.98 -9.32 -5.99
CA LEU A 36 -11.04 -8.47 -4.81
C LEU A 36 -11.21 -9.26 -3.50
N GLY A 37 -11.78 -10.48 -3.58
CA GLY A 37 -11.88 -11.42 -2.47
C GLY A 37 -10.57 -12.13 -2.11
N VAL A 38 -9.53 -12.06 -2.95
CA VAL A 38 -8.23 -12.67 -2.67
C VAL A 38 -7.42 -11.76 -1.73
N ALA A 39 -7.20 -12.23 -0.51
CA ALA A 39 -6.38 -11.54 0.49
C ALA A 39 -5.04 -12.23 0.79
N GLN A 40 -4.82 -13.46 0.29
CA GLN A 40 -3.65 -14.28 0.57
C GLN A 40 -2.84 -14.53 -0.70
N TYR A 41 -1.56 -14.15 -0.69
CA TYR A 41 -0.60 -14.38 -1.76
C TYR A 41 0.58 -15.18 -1.20
N GLY A 42 0.56 -16.50 -1.40
CA GLY A 42 1.52 -17.40 -0.76
C GLY A 42 1.45 -17.29 0.76
N ARG A 43 2.53 -16.79 1.38
CA ARG A 43 2.60 -16.54 2.84
C ARG A 43 2.26 -15.10 3.24
N PHE A 44 2.01 -14.21 2.28
CA PHE A 44 1.68 -12.81 2.54
C PHE A 44 0.18 -12.60 2.59
N ARG A 45 -0.34 -12.04 3.69
CA ARG A 45 -1.74 -11.62 3.80
C ARG A 45 -1.84 -10.10 3.72
N LEU A 46 -2.69 -9.61 2.82
CA LEU A 46 -2.92 -8.17 2.60
C LEU A 46 -3.54 -7.50 3.84
N THR A 47 -3.31 -6.19 4.00
CA THR A 47 -3.83 -5.34 5.08
C THR A 47 -5.21 -4.73 4.79
N ASP A 48 -5.88 -5.18 3.73
CA ASP A 48 -7.07 -4.55 3.14
C ASP A 48 -6.95 -3.12 2.62
N ALA A 49 -5.82 -2.45 2.86
CA ALA A 49 -5.51 -1.13 2.31
C ALA A 49 -4.94 -1.17 0.88
N VAL A 50 -4.55 -2.35 0.40
CA VAL A 50 -3.91 -2.54 -0.91
C VAL A 50 -4.54 -3.70 -1.66
N ARG A 51 -4.56 -3.63 -3.00
CA ARG A 51 -4.94 -4.72 -3.90
C ARG A 51 -3.96 -4.75 -5.09
N PRO A 52 -3.27 -5.87 -5.35
CA PRO A 52 -2.43 -6.02 -6.54
C PRO A 52 -3.21 -5.91 -7.85
N SER A 53 -2.50 -5.67 -8.94
CA SER A 53 -3.09 -5.68 -10.29
C SER A 53 -3.64 -7.07 -10.63
N PHE A 54 -4.63 -7.11 -11.53
CA PHE A 54 -5.30 -8.36 -11.91
C PHE A 54 -4.35 -9.38 -12.57
N ASP A 55 -3.37 -8.89 -13.34
CA ASP A 55 -2.36 -9.72 -14.02
C ASP A 55 -1.23 -10.23 -13.11
N LEU A 56 -1.23 -9.84 -11.83
CA LEU A 56 -0.30 -10.32 -10.79
C LEU A 56 1.19 -10.35 -11.22
N LYS A 57 1.61 -9.40 -12.06
CA LYS A 57 3.02 -9.26 -12.47
C LYS A 57 3.97 -9.07 -11.29
N ILE A 58 3.46 -8.50 -10.20
CA ILE A 58 4.16 -8.34 -8.93
C ILE A 58 3.32 -9.03 -7.86
N VAL A 59 3.90 -10.04 -7.23
CA VAL A 59 3.28 -10.76 -6.12
C VAL A 59 3.77 -10.14 -4.81
N PRO A 60 2.88 -9.71 -3.90
CA PRO A 60 3.28 -9.17 -2.61
C PRO A 60 4.02 -10.18 -1.75
N GLU A 61 5.12 -9.76 -1.14
CA GLU A 61 5.90 -10.54 -0.20
C GLU A 61 6.30 -9.70 1.01
N GLN A 62 6.66 -10.37 2.10
CA GLN A 62 7.19 -9.68 3.28
C GLN A 62 8.64 -9.29 3.02
N GLY A 63 9.05 -8.13 3.51
CA GLY A 63 10.41 -7.65 3.34
C GLY A 63 10.61 -6.26 3.93
N TYR A 64 11.86 -5.82 3.94
CA TYR A 64 12.21 -4.48 4.38
C TYR A 64 13.41 -3.94 3.60
N ARG A 65 13.56 -2.62 3.60
CA ARG A 65 14.75 -1.94 3.09
C ARG A 65 15.06 -0.72 3.93
N HIS A 66 16.35 -0.44 4.08
CA HIS A 66 16.82 0.82 4.62
C HIS A 66 16.84 1.88 3.51
N ASP A 67 16.40 3.06 3.87
CA ASP A 67 16.40 4.23 3.02
C ASP A 67 16.83 5.45 3.84
N SER A 68 16.91 6.60 3.20
CA SER A 68 17.17 7.85 3.90
C SER A 68 16.41 8.98 3.26
N TYR A 69 15.64 9.71 4.06
CA TYR A 69 14.99 10.94 3.64
C TYR A 69 15.96 12.11 3.81
N GLU A 70 16.20 12.86 2.73
CA GLU A 70 16.94 14.13 2.79
C GLU A 70 15.96 15.29 2.87
N ASP A 71 16.04 16.04 3.96
CA ASP A 71 15.32 17.30 4.06
C ASP A 71 15.98 18.36 3.16
N SER A 72 15.22 18.81 2.17
CA SER A 72 15.67 19.83 1.22
C SER A 72 16.06 21.17 1.87
N GLN A 73 15.45 21.53 3.02
CA GLN A 73 15.70 22.80 3.71
C GLN A 73 16.90 22.70 4.65
N SER A 74 16.91 21.73 5.56
CA SER A 74 17.99 21.60 6.55
C SER A 74 19.20 20.82 6.05
N LYS A 75 19.11 20.14 4.90
CA LYS A 75 20.10 19.14 4.41
C LYS A 75 20.35 17.99 5.38
N SER A 76 19.45 17.82 6.36
CA SER A 76 19.53 16.71 7.31
C SER A 76 19.10 15.41 6.64
N ARG A 77 19.79 14.33 6.97
CA ARG A 77 19.51 12.98 6.46
C ARG A 77 18.88 12.15 7.57
N VAL A 78 17.61 11.83 7.41
CA VAL A 78 16.82 11.04 8.37
C VAL A 78 16.80 9.57 7.90
N PRO A 79 17.26 8.60 8.71
CA PRO A 79 17.15 7.19 8.38
C PRO A 79 15.68 6.76 8.28
N VAL A 80 15.37 5.95 7.26
CA VAL A 80 14.02 5.42 7.04
C VAL A 80 14.08 3.90 6.93
N LEU A 81 13.16 3.22 7.61
CA LEU A 81 12.91 1.80 7.42
C LEU A 81 11.59 1.63 6.70
N MET A 82 11.63 1.09 5.48
CA MET A 82 10.44 0.73 4.72
C MET A 82 10.20 -0.77 4.90
N ALA A 83 9.03 -1.17 5.40
CA ALA A 83 8.70 -2.57 5.63
C ALA A 83 7.34 -2.94 5.03
N ALA A 84 7.25 -4.16 4.51
CA ALA A 84 6.01 -4.82 4.11
C ALA A 84 5.82 -6.05 4.98
N VAL A 85 4.71 -6.10 5.71
CA VAL A 85 4.41 -7.14 6.70
C VAL A 85 2.98 -7.60 6.48
N SER A 86 2.72 -8.89 6.70
CA SER A 86 1.35 -9.43 6.62
C SER A 86 0.44 -8.78 7.66
N GLY A 87 -0.82 -8.56 7.31
CA GLY A 87 -1.75 -7.75 8.12
C GLY A 87 -1.88 -8.22 9.56
N GLU A 88 -1.88 -9.52 9.81
CA GLU A 88 -1.94 -10.12 11.15
C GLU A 88 -0.69 -9.89 12.01
N ARG A 89 0.46 -9.52 11.41
CA ARG A 89 1.73 -9.26 12.11
C ARG A 89 2.10 -7.78 12.15
N LEU A 90 1.36 -6.93 11.43
CA LEU A 90 1.72 -5.53 11.22
C LEU A 90 1.89 -4.77 12.54
N PHE A 91 0.94 -4.94 13.47
CA PHE A 91 0.96 -4.25 14.74
C PHE A 91 2.07 -4.76 15.67
N GLU A 92 2.28 -6.07 15.74
CA GLU A 92 3.37 -6.66 16.53
C GLU A 92 4.73 -6.16 16.07
N VAL A 93 4.99 -6.21 14.75
CA VAL A 93 6.25 -5.71 14.18
C VAL A 93 6.41 -4.20 14.41
N PHE A 94 5.32 -3.43 14.33
CA PHE A 94 5.38 -1.99 14.64
C PHE A 94 5.83 -1.75 16.09
N ILE A 95 5.30 -2.51 17.06
CA ILE A 95 5.71 -2.39 18.46
C ILE A 95 7.18 -2.80 18.65
N ASP A 96 7.61 -3.92 18.05
CA ASP A 96 9.01 -4.35 18.12
C ASP A 96 9.99 -3.32 17.52
N LEU A 97 9.55 -2.53 16.55
CA LEU A 97 10.35 -1.49 15.90
C LEU A 97 10.42 -0.17 16.68
N ILE A 98 9.46 0.11 17.55
CA ILE A 98 9.51 1.32 18.41
C ILE A 98 10.36 1.09 19.67
N ASP A 99 10.45 -0.14 20.17
CA ASP A 99 11.26 -0.51 21.34
C ASP A 99 12.71 0.05 21.32
N PRO A 100 13.47 -0.02 20.20
CA PRO A 100 14.82 0.52 20.15
C PRO A 100 14.91 2.06 20.11
N LEU A 101 13.80 2.78 19.91
CA LEU A 101 13.81 4.24 19.73
C LEU A 101 13.86 5.01 21.06
N GLY A 102 13.62 4.33 22.18
CA GLY A 102 13.71 4.91 23.53
C GLY A 102 12.39 4.87 24.29
N ALA A 103 12.37 5.48 25.47
CA ALA A 103 11.23 5.43 26.38
C ALA A 103 10.10 6.43 26.03
N GLU A 104 10.42 7.46 25.26
CA GLU A 104 9.48 8.51 24.84
C GLU A 104 9.67 8.76 23.35
N LEU A 105 8.57 8.70 22.60
CA LEU A 105 8.56 8.86 21.15
C LEU A 105 7.25 9.48 20.67
N ASP A 106 7.36 10.37 19.70
CA ASP A 106 6.20 10.95 19.02
C ASP A 106 5.78 10.06 17.85
N VAL A 107 4.53 9.61 17.85
CA VAL A 107 3.95 8.83 16.73
C VAL A 107 3.00 9.73 15.95
N VAL A 108 3.30 9.93 14.67
CA VAL A 108 2.37 10.56 13.72
C VAL A 108 1.79 9.46 12.83
N LEU A 109 0.47 9.34 12.82
CA LEU A 109 -0.25 8.39 11.97
C LEU A 109 -0.97 9.14 10.85
N GLU A 110 -0.55 8.88 9.61
CA GLU A 110 -1.16 9.45 8.41
C GLU A 110 -1.84 8.36 7.58
N THR A 111 -2.94 8.72 6.93
CA THR A 111 -3.63 7.87 5.96
C THR A 111 -3.81 8.64 4.66
N SER A 112 -3.46 8.00 3.54
CA SER A 112 -3.74 8.53 2.20
C SER A 112 -5.17 8.27 1.73
N HIS A 113 -5.97 7.53 2.52
CA HIS A 113 -7.35 7.19 2.18
C HIS A 113 -8.30 8.24 2.75
N ASP A 114 -9.02 8.91 1.87
CA ASP A 114 -10.08 9.86 2.25
C ASP A 114 -11.23 9.09 2.91
N ARG A 115 -11.60 9.49 4.12
CA ARG A 115 -12.71 8.90 4.86
C ARG A 115 -13.87 9.87 4.76
N GLN A 116 -14.68 9.74 3.70
CA GLN A 116 -15.96 10.46 3.68
C GLN A 116 -16.77 10.06 4.92
N ARG A 117 -16.94 11.02 5.84
CA ARG A 117 -17.84 10.89 6.98
C ARG A 117 -19.27 10.84 6.43
N ASN A 118 -19.92 9.69 6.58
CA ASN A 118 -21.39 9.62 6.62
C ASN A 118 -21.86 10.01 8.02
#